data_AF-A0A9E1YC85-F1
#
_entry.id   AF-A0A9E1YC85-F1
#
_cell.length_a   1.000
_cell.length_b   1.000
_cell.length_c   1.000
_cell.angle_alpha   90.00
_cell.angle_beta   90.00
_cell.angle_gamma   90.00
#
_symmetry.space_group_name_H-M   'P 1'
#
loop_
_entity.id
_entity.type
_entity.pdbx_description
1 polymer ?
#
loop_
_entity_poly.entity_id
_entity_poly.type
_entity_poly.pdbx_seq_one_letter_code
_entity_poly.pdbx_strand_id
1 'polypeptide(L)' 'ANGLEPYEYLKQVLTALPYADTVDQVEALLPWNIKKPDTSK' A
#
# COMPACT_ATOMS: atom_id res chain seq x y z
N ALA A 1 7.22 4.47 -7.22
CA ALA A 1 6.61 5.57 -6.45
C ALA A 1 7.05 5.45 -5.00
N ASN A 2 7.36 6.56 -4.32
CA ASN A 2 7.68 6.65 -2.88
C ASN A 2 8.73 5.68 -2.30
N GLY A 3 9.63 5.18 -3.15
CA GLY A 3 10.67 4.23 -2.78
C GLY A 3 10.15 2.91 -2.21
N LEU A 4 8.92 2.52 -2.56
CA LEU A 4 8.40 1.17 -2.34
C LEU A 4 8.92 0.26 -3.45
N GLU A 5 9.19 -1.01 -3.11
CA GLU A 5 9.47 -2.03 -4.11
C GLU A 5 8.18 -2.27 -4.94
N PRO A 6 8.23 -2.17 -6.28
CA PRO A 6 7.03 -2.21 -7.13
C PRO A 6 6.18 -3.47 -6.97
N TYR A 7 6.80 -4.65 -6.87
CA TYR A 7 6.07 -5.91 -6.78
C TYR A 7 5.36 -6.07 -5.42
N GLU A 8 6.02 -5.74 -4.32
CA GLU A 8 5.47 -5.75 -2.97
C GLU A 8 4.30 -4.79 -2.84
N TYR A 9 4.43 -3.57 -3.39
CA TYR A 9 3.35 -2.60 -3.43
C TYR A 9 2.11 -3.15 -4.17
N LEU A 10 2.29 -3.68 -5.38
CA LEU A 10 1.18 -4.22 -6.16
C LEU A 10 0.55 -5.44 -5.49
N LYS A 11 1.37 -6.33 -4.91
CA LYS A 11 0.89 -7.48 -4.14
C LYS A 11 0.01 -7.02 -2.97
N GLN A 12 0.45 -6.01 -2.21
CA GLN A 12 -0.33 -5.46 -1.10
C GLN A 12 -1.65 -4.85 -1.58
N VAL A 13 -1.62 -4.01 -2.62
CA VAL A 13 -2.80 -3.36 -3.18
C VAL A 13 -3.80 -4.40 -3.67
N LEU A 14 -3.37 -5.37 -4.47
CA LEU A 14 -4.26 -6.39 -5.04
C LEU A 14 -4.85 -7.33 -3.98
N THR A 15 -4.14 -7.52 -2.86
CA THR A 15 -4.64 -8.30 -1.73
C THR A 15 -5.70 -7.55 -0.93
N ALA A 16 -5.51 -6.23 -0.74
CA ALA A 16 -6.38 -5.42 0.11
C ALA A 16 -7.59 -4.80 -0.62
N LEU A 17 -7.45 -4.50 -1.92
CA LEU A 17 -8.46 -3.81 -2.71
C LEU A 17 -9.86 -4.48 -2.72
N PRO A 18 -9.99 -5.82 -2.79
CA PRO A 18 -11.31 -6.47 -2.74
C PRO A 18 -12.08 -6.24 -1.44
N TYR A 19 -11.41 -5.80 -0.39
CA TYR A 19 -11.99 -5.55 0.94
C TYR A 19 -12.15 -4.05 1.23
N ALA A 20 -11.89 -3.18 0.26
CA ALA A 20 -12.04 -1.73 0.42
C ALA A 20 -13.46 -1.30 0.01
N ASP A 21 -14.28 -0.96 1.02
CA ASP A 21 -15.68 -0.53 0.87
C ASP A 21 -15.85 0.99 0.82
N THR A 22 -14.79 1.76 1.14
CA THR A 22 -14.85 3.23 1.17
C THR A 22 -13.71 3.85 0.38
N VAL A 23 -13.94 5.10 -0.05
CA VAL A 23 -12.90 5.91 -0.73
C VAL A 23 -11.66 6.05 0.15
N ASP A 24 -11.82 6.35 1.44
CA ASP A 24 -10.71 6.46 2.39
C ASP A 24 -9.85 5.18 2.47
N GLN A 25 -10.48 4.00 2.36
CA GLN A 25 -9.76 2.72 2.35
C GLN A 25 -8.96 2.53 1.05
N VAL A 26 -9.49 2.96 -0.10
CA VAL A 26 -8.75 2.98 -1.37
C VAL A 26 -7.60 3.98 -1.30
N GLU A 27 -7.83 5.17 -0.74
CA GLU A 27 -6.78 6.19 -0.58
C GLU A 27 -5.65 5.72 0.34
N ALA A 28 -5.93 4.95 1.38
CA ALA A 28 -4.93 4.34 2.24
C ALA A 28 -3.98 3.37 1.48
N LEU A 29 -4.42 2.82 0.34
CA LEU A 29 -3.61 1.95 -0.52
C LEU A 29 -2.70 2.71 -1.48
N LEU A 30 -2.78 4.04 -1.54
CA LEU A 30 -1.94 4.85 -2.42
C LEU A 30 -0.50 4.85 -1.92
N PRO A 31 0.49 4.93 -2.83
CA PRO A 31 1.88 4.66 -2.48
C PRO A 31 2.46 5.71 -1.53
N TRP A 32 1.83 6.88 -1.36
CA TRP A 32 2.27 7.93 -0.41
C TRP A 32 1.67 7.76 0.98
N ASN A 33 0.65 6.93 1.13
CA ASN A 33 -0.01 6.63 2.40
C ASN A 33 0.51 5.33 3.03
N ILE A 34 1.16 4.46 2.24
CA ILE A 34 1.80 3.24 2.75
C ILE A 34 3.13 3.61 3.43
N LYS A 35 3.18 3.43 4.75
CA LYS A 35 4.43 3.55 5.52
C LYS A 35 5.36 2.41 5.16
N LYS A 36 6.63 2.72 4.88
CA LYS A 36 7.65 1.69 4.73
C LYS A 36 7.74 0.91 6.05
N PRO A 37 7.82 -0.43 6.01
CA PRO A 37 8.23 -1.16 7.19
C PRO A 37 9.60 -0.63 7.60
N ASP A 38 9.72 -0.25 8.88
CA ASP A 38 10.97 0.27 9.43
C ASP A 38 12.01 -0.86 9.35
N THR A 39 12.91 -0.82 8.37
CA THR A 39 13.96 -1.83 8.20
C THR A 39 15.16 -1.56 9.10
N SER A 40 15.01 -0.75 10.14
CA SER A 40 16.04 -0.50 11.15
C SER A 40 16.31 -1.78 11.96
N LYS A 41 17.33 -2.52 11.55
CA LYS A 41 18.08 -3.49 12.36
C LYS A 41 19.56 -3.28 12.14
#